data_AF-A0A3P9NP52-F1
#
_entry.id   AF-A0A3P9NP52-F1
#
_cell.length_a   1.000
_cell.length_b   1.000
_cell.length_c   1.000
_cell.angle_alpha   90.00
_cell.angle_beta   90.00
_cell.angle_gamma   90.00
#
_symmetry.space_group_name_H-M   'P 1'
#
loop_
_entity.id
_entity.type
_entity.pdbx_description
1 polymer ?
#
loop_
_entity_poly.entity_id
_entity_poly.type
_entity_poly.pdbx_seq_one_letter_code
_entity_poly.pdbx_strand_id
1 'polypeptide(L)'
;MAGVNLNEESARILATNSELVGTQIRSCKDEAFLHPGLLHRRILETAKKFGVTEVPMEAVTFISHAAQSRLRTVVEKVSIIAQHRIDSCKDDECYEQSADVRSQLRFFEQLERIEKQRKDEQEREILLKAAKSRSRQEDPEQARLKQKAKEMQQQELAQMRQRDANLTALAAIGPRKKRKLDSPGVIVGTGLTNDSTAGSPACSSAPSTSSRQYTRQRITRVNLRDLIFYMEQERETAHSLLLYRALLK
;
A
#
# COMPACT_ATOMS: atom_id res chain seq x y z
N MET A 1 -57.76 -44.46 3.90
CA MET A 1 -56.97 -43.21 3.94
C MET A 1 -57.02 -42.69 5.36
N ALA A 2 -55.88 -42.68 6.07
CA ALA A 2 -55.82 -42.27 7.46
C ALA A 2 -56.09 -40.75 7.55
N GLY A 3 -57.15 -40.37 8.25
CA GLY A 3 -57.54 -38.97 8.41
C GLY A 3 -56.54 -38.26 9.32
N VAL A 4 -55.78 -37.33 8.76
CA VAL A 4 -54.92 -36.43 9.53
C VAL A 4 -55.81 -35.32 10.07
N ASN A 5 -55.98 -35.25 11.39
CA ASN A 5 -56.81 -34.24 12.03
C ASN A 5 -55.98 -32.95 12.21
N LEU A 6 -56.14 -32.02 11.28
CA LEU A 6 -55.39 -30.75 11.21
C LEU A 6 -55.48 -29.93 12.50
N ASN A 7 -56.59 -30.07 13.25
CA ASN A 7 -56.77 -29.38 14.53
C ASN A 7 -55.91 -29.98 15.64
N GLU A 8 -55.66 -31.30 15.61
CA GLU A 8 -54.80 -31.97 16.57
C GLU A 8 -53.32 -31.73 16.25
N GLU A 9 -52.97 -31.70 14.96
CA GLU A 9 -51.62 -31.38 14.49
C GLU A 9 -51.24 -29.92 14.77
N SER A 10 -52.14 -28.96 14.53
CA SER A 10 -51.93 -27.55 14.87
C SER A 10 -51.84 -27.31 16.38
N ALA A 11 -52.66 -27.99 17.19
CA ALA A 11 -52.57 -27.94 18.64
C ALA A 11 -51.23 -28.49 19.16
N ARG A 12 -50.72 -29.57 18.55
CA ARG A 12 -49.38 -30.10 18.87
C ARG A 12 -48.28 -29.12 18.44
N ILE A 13 -48.32 -28.54 17.24
CA ILE A 13 -47.32 -27.55 16.81
C ILE A 13 -47.26 -26.35 17.78
N LEU A 14 -48.41 -25.87 18.24
CA LEU A 14 -48.48 -24.78 19.23
C LEU A 14 -48.04 -25.21 20.63
N ALA A 15 -48.35 -26.44 21.08
CA ALA A 15 -47.99 -26.91 22.40
C ALA A 15 -46.48 -27.25 22.54
N THR A 16 -45.85 -27.80 21.51
CA THR A 16 -44.44 -28.23 21.59
C THR A 16 -43.41 -27.19 21.12
N ASN A 17 -43.82 -26.11 20.43
CA ASN A 17 -42.87 -25.11 19.90
C ASN A 17 -43.12 -23.64 20.33
N SER A 18 -44.16 -23.33 21.11
CA SER A 18 -44.54 -21.94 21.40
C SER A 18 -43.73 -21.23 22.49
N GLU A 19 -43.08 -21.93 23.43
CA GLU A 19 -42.31 -21.23 24.48
C GLU A 19 -40.94 -20.70 24.01
N LEU A 20 -40.38 -21.25 22.92
CA LEU A 20 -39.06 -20.85 22.41
C LEU A 20 -39.07 -20.21 21.01
N VAL A 21 -40.11 -20.47 20.19
CA VAL A 21 -40.22 -19.92 18.84
C VAL A 21 -41.18 -18.73 18.87
N GLY A 22 -40.69 -17.59 19.37
CA GLY A 22 -41.45 -16.33 19.38
C GLY A 22 -41.00 -15.33 20.44
N THR A 23 -40.39 -15.80 21.53
CA THR A 23 -39.80 -14.95 22.59
C THR A 23 -38.44 -14.38 22.21
N GLN A 24 -37.76 -14.99 21.23
CA GLN A 24 -36.52 -14.48 20.64
C GLN A 24 -36.77 -13.81 19.29
N ILE A 25 -37.75 -12.90 19.20
CA ILE A 25 -37.54 -11.78 18.30
C ILE A 25 -36.27 -11.12 18.82
N ARG A 26 -35.18 -11.14 18.04
CA ARG A 26 -34.00 -10.27 18.29
C ARG A 26 -34.45 -8.81 18.11
N SER A 27 -35.36 -8.34 18.97
CA SER A 27 -35.55 -6.95 19.25
C SER A 27 -34.35 -6.58 20.11
N CYS A 28 -33.21 -6.37 19.46
CA CYS A 28 -32.06 -5.76 20.08
C CYS A 28 -32.59 -4.52 20.81
N LYS A 29 -32.33 -4.39 22.11
CA LYS A 29 -32.66 -3.12 22.78
C LYS A 29 -31.96 -2.01 22.00
N ASP A 30 -32.68 -0.92 21.76
CA ASP A 30 -32.10 0.23 21.07
C ASP A 30 -31.07 0.87 22.00
N GLU A 31 -29.82 0.45 21.87
CA GLU A 31 -28.73 0.93 22.71
C GLU A 31 -27.92 1.98 21.94
N ALA A 32 -27.75 3.14 22.58
CA ALA A 32 -26.93 4.20 22.03
C ALA A 32 -25.47 3.74 21.91
N PHE A 33 -24.93 3.82 20.70
CA PHE A 33 -23.52 3.57 20.39
C PHE A 33 -22.54 4.45 21.19
N LEU A 34 -22.84 5.74 21.37
CA LEU A 34 -22.06 6.69 22.14
C LEU A 34 -22.60 6.80 23.57
N HIS A 35 -21.74 7.15 24.52
CA HIS A 35 -22.15 7.31 25.91
C HIS A 35 -23.13 8.50 26.09
N PRO A 36 -24.42 8.24 26.41
CA PRO A 36 -25.48 9.26 26.32
C PRO A 36 -25.27 10.44 27.26
N GLY A 37 -24.81 10.20 28.49
CA GLY A 37 -24.65 11.27 29.50
C GLY A 37 -23.58 12.30 29.13
N LEU A 38 -22.45 11.86 28.58
CA LEU A 38 -21.37 12.74 28.13
C LEU A 38 -21.76 13.47 26.85
N LEU A 39 -22.42 12.76 25.92
CA LEU A 39 -22.90 13.35 24.68
C LEU A 39 -23.96 14.41 24.94
N HIS A 40 -24.95 14.12 25.80
CA HIS A 40 -26.00 15.07 26.19
C HIS A 40 -25.42 16.32 26.85
N ARG A 41 -24.48 16.16 27.79
CA ARG A 41 -23.81 17.31 28.43
C ARG A 41 -23.08 18.20 27.42
N ARG A 42 -22.35 17.60 26.46
CA ARG A 42 -21.63 18.34 25.41
C ARG A 42 -22.58 19.04 24.43
N ILE A 43 -23.67 18.37 24.04
CA ILE A 43 -24.69 18.96 23.18
C ILE A 43 -25.34 20.14 23.91
N LEU A 44 -25.76 19.98 25.17
CA LEU A 44 -26.34 21.06 25.97
C LEU A 44 -25.38 22.24 26.15
N GLU A 45 -24.10 21.98 26.45
CA GLU A 45 -23.08 23.03 26.59
C GLU A 45 -22.93 23.86 25.30
N THR A 46 -23.04 23.19 24.15
CA THR A 46 -22.97 23.85 22.84
C THR A 46 -24.27 24.58 22.53
N ALA A 47 -25.42 23.95 22.78
CA ALA A 47 -26.76 24.47 22.49
C ALA A 47 -27.09 25.72 23.33
N LYS A 48 -26.63 25.77 24.59
CA LYS A 48 -26.76 26.95 25.47
C LYS A 48 -26.13 28.21 24.87
N LYS A 49 -25.04 28.08 24.11
CA LYS A 49 -24.39 29.22 23.43
C LYS A 49 -25.28 29.83 22.35
N PHE A 50 -26.26 29.06 21.86
CA PHE A 50 -27.26 29.48 20.87
C PHE A 50 -28.63 29.73 21.51
N GLY A 51 -28.72 29.83 22.84
CA GLY A 51 -29.97 30.12 23.56
C GLY A 51 -30.89 28.93 23.80
N VAL A 52 -30.46 27.70 23.49
CA VAL A 52 -31.25 26.48 23.72
C VAL A 52 -30.95 25.93 25.12
N THR A 53 -31.97 25.89 25.96
CA THR A 53 -31.86 25.49 27.38
C THR A 53 -31.98 23.99 27.62
N GLU A 54 -32.76 23.29 26.79
CA GLU A 54 -33.06 21.87 26.94
C GLU A 54 -32.92 21.12 25.62
N VAL A 55 -32.46 19.88 25.70
CA VAL A 55 -32.30 18.97 24.56
C VAL A 55 -32.86 17.61 24.97
N PRO A 56 -33.83 17.05 24.24
CA PRO A 56 -34.46 15.78 24.59
C PRO A 56 -33.46 14.62 24.44
N MET A 57 -33.59 13.61 25.31
CA MET A 57 -32.70 12.45 25.29
C MET A 57 -32.84 11.64 23.99
N GLU A 58 -34.03 11.63 23.38
CA GLU A 58 -34.28 10.98 22.09
C GLU A 58 -33.44 11.58 20.94
N ALA A 59 -33.17 12.89 20.97
CA ALA A 59 -32.28 13.50 19.99
C ALA A 59 -30.83 13.04 20.20
N VAL A 60 -30.41 12.83 21.45
CA VAL A 60 -29.07 12.34 21.78
C VAL A 60 -28.88 10.90 21.30
N THR A 61 -29.87 10.03 21.52
CA THR A 61 -29.84 8.65 21.02
C THR A 61 -29.83 8.62 19.49
N PHE A 62 -30.65 9.45 18.84
CA PHE A 62 -30.66 9.57 17.38
C PHE A 62 -29.30 10.03 16.81
N ILE A 63 -28.68 11.05 17.40
CA ILE A 63 -27.34 11.51 17.00
C ILE A 63 -26.30 10.40 17.18
N SER A 64 -26.40 9.63 18.27
CA SER A 64 -25.53 8.49 18.51
C SER A 64 -25.66 7.42 17.41
N HIS A 65 -26.88 7.10 16.99
CA HIS A 65 -27.15 6.17 15.88
C HIS A 65 -26.69 6.72 14.54
N ALA A 66 -26.89 8.01 14.28
CA ALA A 66 -26.38 8.67 13.08
C ALA A 66 -24.85 8.60 13.02
N ALA A 67 -24.17 8.81 14.15
CA ALA A 67 -22.71 8.66 14.25
C ALA A 67 -22.27 7.21 13.99
N GLN A 68 -22.96 6.22 14.56
CA GLN A 68 -22.69 4.80 14.28
C GLN A 68 -22.87 4.47 12.80
N SER A 69 -23.96 4.96 12.18
CA SER A 69 -24.25 4.76 10.76
C SER A 69 -23.17 5.36 9.89
N ARG A 70 -22.75 6.61 10.17
CA ARG A 70 -21.64 7.25 9.45
C ARG A 70 -20.33 6.47 9.59
N LEU A 71 -19.98 6.01 10.79
CA LEU A 71 -18.79 5.19 10.99
C LEU A 71 -18.85 3.87 10.24
N ARG A 72 -20.03 3.23 10.19
CA ARG A 72 -20.24 2.01 9.41
C ARG A 72 -19.97 2.26 7.93
N THR A 73 -20.54 3.33 7.36
CA THR A 73 -20.29 3.71 5.95
C THR A 73 -18.80 3.98 5.69
N VAL A 74 -18.11 4.70 6.59
CA VAL A 74 -16.67 4.96 6.45
C VAL A 74 -15.90 3.64 6.44
N VAL A 75 -16.18 2.72 7.38
CA VAL A 75 -15.51 1.43 7.46
C VAL A 75 -15.79 0.56 6.23
N GLU A 76 -17.02 0.52 5.73
CA GLU A 76 -17.39 -0.19 4.50
C GLU A 76 -16.61 0.33 3.30
N LYS A 77 -16.61 1.65 3.09
CA LYS A 77 -15.93 2.28 1.96
C LYS A 77 -14.42 2.09 2.01
N VAL A 78 -13.82 2.28 3.18
CA VAL A 78 -12.38 2.07 3.37
C VAL A 78 -12.00 0.60 3.23
N SER A 79 -12.88 -0.33 3.62
CA SER A 79 -12.67 -1.77 3.40
C SER A 79 -12.66 -2.12 1.91
N ILE A 80 -13.57 -1.54 1.12
CA ILE A 80 -13.59 -1.69 -0.35
C ILE A 80 -12.30 -1.16 -0.96
N ILE A 81 -11.86 0.03 -0.55
CA ILE A 81 -10.58 0.62 -1.01
C ILE A 81 -9.39 -0.31 -0.66
N ALA A 82 -9.36 -0.83 0.57
CA ALA A 82 -8.29 -1.71 1.02
C ALA A 82 -8.28 -3.05 0.27
N GLN A 83 -9.45 -3.58 -0.11
CA GLN A 83 -9.59 -4.76 -0.96
C GLN A 83 -9.05 -4.47 -2.36
N HIS A 84 -9.53 -3.41 -3.04
CA HIS A 84 -9.03 -3.04 -4.37
C HIS A 84 -7.51 -2.84 -4.44
N ARG A 85 -6.88 -2.38 -3.34
CA ARG A 85 -5.42 -2.23 -3.29
C ARG A 85 -4.69 -3.58 -3.21
N ILE A 86 -5.28 -4.58 -2.57
CA ILE A 86 -4.70 -5.93 -2.40
C ILE A 86 -5.04 -6.81 -3.61
N ASP A 87 -6.17 -6.55 -4.26
CA ASP A 87 -6.64 -7.29 -5.42
C ASP A 87 -5.64 -7.15 -6.57
N SER A 88 -5.12 -8.30 -6.98
CA SER A 88 -4.25 -8.40 -8.15
C SER A 88 -5.14 -8.65 -9.36
N CYS A 89 -5.62 -7.58 -10.01
CA CYS A 89 -6.49 -7.65 -11.21
C CYS A 89 -5.90 -8.43 -12.40
N LYS A 90 -4.72 -9.04 -12.24
CA LYS A 90 -4.02 -9.84 -13.25
C LYS A 90 -4.51 -11.27 -13.34
N ASP A 91 -5.22 -11.76 -12.33
CA ASP A 91 -5.64 -13.17 -12.22
C ASP A 91 -7.09 -13.42 -12.71
N ASP A 92 -7.86 -12.35 -12.96
CA ASP A 92 -9.22 -12.46 -13.52
C ASP A 92 -9.20 -12.35 -15.06
N GLU A 93 -9.63 -13.40 -15.75
CA GLU A 93 -9.77 -13.46 -17.22
C GLU A 93 -10.70 -12.38 -17.81
N CYS A 94 -11.54 -11.73 -16.98
CA CYS A 94 -12.44 -10.67 -17.41
C CYS A 94 -11.82 -9.25 -17.39
N TYR A 95 -10.60 -9.08 -16.86
CA TYR A 95 -9.94 -7.77 -16.83
C TYR A 95 -8.96 -7.62 -17.99
N GLU A 96 -9.26 -6.72 -18.92
CA GLU A 96 -8.30 -6.28 -19.94
C GLU A 96 -7.57 -5.01 -19.49
N GLN A 97 -6.25 -4.98 -19.70
CA GLN A 97 -5.45 -3.79 -19.42
C GLN A 97 -5.78 -2.68 -20.42
N SER A 98 -6.60 -1.71 -20.01
CA SER A 98 -7.02 -0.59 -20.89
C SER A 98 -5.86 0.37 -21.26
N ALA A 99 -4.94 0.65 -20.34
CA ALA A 99 -3.79 1.52 -20.60
C ALA A 99 -2.60 1.17 -19.68
N ASP A 100 -1.39 1.24 -20.22
CA ASP A 100 -0.14 1.04 -19.46
C ASP A 100 0.62 2.37 -19.24
N VAL A 101 -0.06 3.33 -18.61
CA VAL A 101 0.49 4.68 -18.35
C VAL A 101 1.80 4.62 -17.57
N ARG A 102 1.98 3.63 -16.69
CA ARG A 102 3.21 3.46 -15.90
C ARG A 102 4.41 3.08 -16.77
N SER A 103 4.25 2.18 -17.75
CA SER A 103 5.35 1.87 -18.66
C SER A 103 5.62 3.01 -19.61
N GLN A 104 4.58 3.70 -20.09
CA GLN A 104 4.72 4.91 -20.92
C GLN A 104 5.52 6.00 -20.18
N LEU A 105 5.20 6.29 -18.91
CA LEU A 105 5.98 7.21 -18.08
C LEU A 105 7.44 6.78 -17.95
N ARG A 106 7.71 5.50 -17.68
CA ARG A 106 9.09 4.98 -17.63
C ARG A 106 9.83 5.11 -18.96
N PHE A 107 9.12 4.98 -20.07
CA PHE A 107 9.69 5.20 -21.40
C PHE A 107 10.04 6.68 -21.61
N PHE A 108 9.18 7.61 -21.22
CA PHE A 108 9.50 9.05 -21.28
C PHE A 108 10.69 9.42 -20.40
N GLU A 109 10.76 8.90 -19.16
CA GLU A 109 11.94 9.10 -18.30
C GLU A 109 13.22 8.55 -18.96
N GLN A 110 13.13 7.43 -19.68
CA GLN A 110 14.27 6.87 -20.39
C GLN A 110 14.67 7.74 -21.59
N LEU A 111 13.71 8.28 -22.33
CA LEU A 111 13.99 9.23 -23.42
C LEU A 111 14.67 10.48 -22.90
N GLU A 112 14.20 11.03 -21.78
CA GLU A 112 14.81 12.20 -21.15
C GLU A 112 16.27 11.94 -20.74
N ARG A 113 16.56 10.75 -20.17
CA ARG A 113 17.94 10.33 -19.87
C ARG A 113 18.81 10.28 -21.11
N ILE A 114 18.31 9.72 -22.22
CA ILE A 114 19.06 9.60 -23.48
C ILE A 114 19.29 11.00 -24.10
N GLU A 115 18.28 11.87 -24.06
CA GLU A 115 18.42 13.23 -24.57
C GLU A 115 19.45 14.03 -23.76
N LYS A 116 19.43 13.89 -22.44
CA LYS A 116 20.45 14.49 -21.56
C LYS A 116 21.85 13.96 -21.90
N GLN A 117 22.02 12.65 -22.04
CA GLN A 117 23.30 12.06 -22.43
C GLN A 117 23.80 12.61 -23.77
N ARG A 118 22.93 12.72 -24.78
CA ARG A 118 23.30 13.29 -26.08
C ARG A 118 23.76 14.75 -25.96
N LYS A 119 23.10 15.57 -25.13
CA LYS A 119 23.51 16.97 -24.88
C LYS A 119 24.86 17.02 -24.17
N ASP A 120 25.05 16.22 -23.12
CA ASP A 120 26.31 16.14 -22.38
C ASP A 120 27.47 15.68 -23.31
N GLU A 121 27.22 14.73 -24.21
CA GLU A 121 28.17 14.27 -25.22
C GLU A 121 28.52 15.36 -26.24
N GLN A 122 27.53 16.13 -26.70
CA GLN A 122 27.75 17.27 -27.61
C GLN A 122 28.60 18.36 -26.95
N GLU A 123 28.29 18.73 -25.71
CA GLU A 123 29.07 19.71 -24.94
C GLU A 123 30.52 19.25 -24.77
N ARG A 124 30.70 17.96 -24.46
CA ARG A 124 32.02 17.33 -24.36
C ARG A 124 32.77 17.32 -25.68
N GLU A 125 32.11 17.02 -26.80
CA GLU A 125 32.71 17.04 -28.12
C GLU A 125 33.17 18.44 -28.52
N ILE A 126 32.35 19.47 -28.26
CA ILE A 126 32.71 20.87 -28.50
C ILE A 126 33.96 21.25 -27.70
N LEU A 127 34.01 20.88 -26.41
CA LEU A 127 35.14 21.15 -25.53
C LEU A 127 36.43 20.47 -26.01
N LEU A 128 36.34 19.21 -26.45
CA LEU A 128 37.46 18.47 -27.02
C LEU A 128 37.91 19.04 -28.38
N LYS A 129 36.96 19.46 -29.22
CA LYS A 129 37.24 20.07 -30.53
C LYS A 129 37.94 21.42 -30.38
N ALA A 130 37.47 22.25 -29.44
CA ALA A 130 38.13 23.51 -29.09
C ALA A 130 39.57 23.28 -28.58
N ALA A 131 39.78 22.29 -27.71
CA ALA A 131 41.10 21.96 -27.18
C ALA A 131 42.08 21.39 -28.23
N LYS A 132 41.58 20.76 -29.31
CA LYS A 132 42.38 20.23 -30.42
C LYS A 132 42.68 21.27 -31.51
N SER A 133 42.05 22.45 -31.47
CA SER A 133 42.29 23.49 -32.46
C SER A 133 43.72 24.02 -32.37
N ARG A 134 44.41 24.08 -33.52
CA ARG A 134 45.78 24.61 -33.65
C ARG A 134 45.74 26.08 -34.08
N SER A 135 45.12 26.92 -33.27
CA SER A 135 45.17 28.38 -33.45
C SER A 135 46.48 28.90 -32.84
N ARG A 136 47.28 29.64 -33.62
CA ARG A 136 48.68 29.99 -33.28
C ARG A 136 48.80 31.29 -32.46
N GLN A 137 47.70 31.85 -32.00
CA GLN A 137 47.66 33.05 -31.17
C GLN A 137 47.01 32.68 -29.84
N GLU A 138 47.78 32.75 -28.74
CA GLU A 138 47.36 32.40 -27.39
C GLU A 138 46.26 33.36 -26.89
N ASP A 139 45.02 33.02 -27.23
CA ASP A 139 43.83 33.58 -26.60
C ASP A 139 43.70 32.95 -25.19
N PRO A 140 43.69 33.74 -24.10
CA PRO A 140 43.54 33.23 -22.74
C PRO A 140 42.28 32.37 -22.56
N GLU A 141 41.25 32.58 -23.37
CA GLU A 141 40.04 31.74 -23.39
C GLU A 141 40.34 30.31 -23.92
N GLN A 142 41.14 30.16 -24.97
CA GLN A 142 41.53 28.85 -25.51
C GLN A 142 42.38 28.04 -24.52
N ALA A 143 43.26 28.70 -23.77
CA ALA A 143 44.05 28.05 -22.72
C ALA A 143 43.15 27.49 -21.61
N ARG A 144 42.14 28.26 -21.18
CA ARG A 144 41.14 27.80 -20.20
C ARG A 144 40.31 26.62 -20.71
N LEU A 145 39.87 26.64 -21.97
CA LEU A 145 39.12 25.51 -22.54
C LEU A 145 39.98 24.23 -22.60
N LYS A 146 41.26 24.35 -22.98
CA LYS A 146 42.19 23.22 -23.00
C LYS A 146 42.48 22.66 -21.61
N GLN A 147 42.59 23.53 -20.59
CA GLN A 147 42.73 23.10 -19.20
C GLN A 147 41.47 22.38 -18.72
N LYS A 148 40.28 22.94 -18.98
CA LYS A 148 38.98 22.34 -18.64
C LYS A 148 38.80 20.97 -19.31
N ALA A 149 39.28 20.80 -20.55
CA ALA A 149 39.25 19.51 -21.25
C ALA A 149 40.17 18.45 -20.62
N LYS A 150 41.37 18.84 -20.18
CA LYS A 150 42.28 17.94 -19.45
C LYS A 150 41.72 17.52 -18.08
N GLU A 151 41.14 18.47 -17.35
CA GLU A 151 40.50 18.20 -16.05
C GLU A 151 39.32 17.25 -16.20
N MET A 152 38.46 17.46 -17.20
CA MET A 152 37.34 16.56 -17.51
C MET A 152 37.81 15.13 -17.83
N GLN A 153 38.86 14.97 -18.66
CA GLN A 153 39.44 13.64 -18.93
C GLN A 153 40.01 12.98 -17.67
N GLN A 154 40.68 13.75 -16.81
CA GLN A 154 41.24 13.24 -15.57
C GLN A 154 40.14 12.79 -14.60
N GLN A 155 39.07 13.57 -14.48
CA GLN A 155 37.92 13.24 -13.66
C GLN A 155 37.20 11.98 -14.15
N GLU A 156 37.05 11.80 -15.46
CA GLU A 156 36.44 10.60 -16.04
C GLU A 156 37.30 9.35 -15.77
N LEU A 157 38.62 9.42 -15.99
CA LEU A 157 39.53 8.32 -15.68
C LEU A 157 39.50 7.95 -14.18
N ALA A 158 39.40 8.96 -13.31
CA ALA A 158 39.25 8.74 -11.87
C ALA A 158 37.93 8.06 -11.52
N GLN A 159 36.81 8.47 -12.14
CA GLN A 159 35.51 7.81 -11.95
C GLN A 159 35.51 6.36 -12.47
N MET A 160 36.13 6.10 -13.64
CA MET A 160 36.28 4.75 -14.18
C MET A 160 37.05 3.86 -13.20
N ARG A 161 38.21 4.32 -12.71
CA ARG A 161 38.97 3.59 -11.69
C ARG A 161 38.17 3.34 -10.42
N GLN A 162 37.35 4.30 -9.98
CA GLN A 162 36.51 4.14 -8.80
C GLN A 162 35.39 3.10 -9.03
N ARG A 163 34.76 3.10 -10.20
CA ARG A 163 33.75 2.08 -10.57
C ARG A 163 34.38 0.69 -10.61
N ASP A 164 35.56 0.57 -11.22
CA ASP A 164 36.30 -0.69 -11.29
C ASP A 164 36.67 -1.20 -9.89
N ALA A 165 37.18 -0.31 -9.02
CA ALA A 165 37.49 -0.64 -7.63
C ALA A 165 36.24 -1.12 -6.86
N ASN A 166 35.08 -0.47 -7.04
CA ASN A 166 33.82 -0.89 -6.43
C ASN A 166 33.35 -2.26 -6.95
N LEU A 167 33.50 -2.52 -8.25
CA LEU A 167 33.17 -3.81 -8.86
C LEU A 167 34.06 -4.93 -8.29
N THR A 168 35.36 -4.68 -8.18
CA THR A 168 36.32 -5.60 -7.56
C THR A 168 36.00 -5.82 -6.08
N ALA A 169 35.65 -4.78 -5.33
CA ALA A 169 35.26 -4.89 -3.92
C ALA A 169 33.99 -5.74 -3.74
N LEU A 170 32.97 -5.56 -4.60
CA LEU A 170 31.75 -6.37 -4.57
C LEU A 170 32.03 -7.85 -4.89
N ALA A 171 32.91 -8.12 -5.86
CA ALA A 171 33.35 -9.47 -6.17
C ALA A 171 34.13 -10.11 -5.01
N ALA A 172 34.97 -9.33 -4.31
CA ALA A 172 35.78 -9.78 -3.18
C ALA A 172 34.97 -10.01 -1.88
N ILE A 173 33.86 -9.31 -1.68
CA ILE A 173 32.99 -9.45 -0.48
C ILE A 173 32.34 -10.85 -0.42
N GLY A 174 32.14 -11.52 -1.57
CA GLY A 174 31.62 -12.89 -1.66
C GLY A 174 30.19 -13.08 -1.12
N PRO A 175 29.57 -14.26 -1.30
CA PRO A 175 28.23 -14.54 -0.79
C PRO A 175 28.23 -14.57 0.74
N ARG A 176 27.84 -13.46 1.37
CA ARG A 176 27.71 -13.39 2.82
C ARG A 176 26.48 -14.22 3.26
N LYS A 177 26.72 -15.40 3.84
CA LYS A 177 25.76 -16.05 4.75
C LYS A 177 25.44 -15.02 5.84
N LYS A 178 24.23 -14.46 5.85
CA LYS A 178 23.80 -13.59 6.94
C LYS A 178 23.89 -14.40 8.23
N ARG A 179 24.86 -14.10 9.09
CA ARG A 179 24.81 -14.55 10.49
C ARG A 179 23.53 -13.95 11.05
N LYS A 180 22.59 -14.81 11.44
CA LYS A 180 21.45 -14.42 12.26
C LYS A 180 22.05 -13.82 13.53
N LEU A 181 21.70 -12.57 13.82
CA LEU A 181 21.99 -11.96 15.11
C LEU A 181 21.08 -12.69 16.11
N ASP A 182 21.68 -13.48 17.00
CA ASP A 182 20.99 -14.25 18.03
C ASP A 182 20.34 -13.34 19.09
N SER A 183 19.12 -13.71 19.47
CA SER A 183 18.46 -13.35 20.73
C SER A 183 18.30 -14.66 21.52
N PRO A 184 18.47 -14.70 22.87
CA PRO A 184 18.82 -15.92 23.58
C PRO A 184 17.60 -16.80 23.88
N GLY A 185 17.75 -18.13 23.78
CA GLY A 185 16.77 -19.08 24.32
C GLY A 185 16.83 -20.53 23.82
N VAL A 186 17.62 -21.35 24.53
CA VAL A 186 17.36 -22.77 24.89
C VAL A 186 17.25 -23.87 23.80
N ILE A 187 18.37 -24.59 23.64
CA ILE A 187 18.67 -26.05 23.58
C ILE A 187 17.79 -27.11 22.82
N VAL A 188 18.55 -27.95 22.09
CA VAL A 188 18.45 -29.40 21.74
C VAL A 188 17.87 -29.78 20.38
N GLY A 189 18.67 -30.48 19.56
CA GLY A 189 18.16 -31.47 18.59
C GLY A 189 18.96 -31.69 17.30
N THR A 190 20.09 -32.39 17.42
CA THR A 190 20.64 -33.43 16.51
C THR A 190 20.23 -33.51 15.02
N GLY A 191 21.22 -33.65 14.12
CA GLY A 191 21.01 -34.24 12.79
C GLY A 191 22.12 -33.98 11.78
N LEU A 192 22.99 -34.97 11.59
CA LEU A 192 24.11 -35.04 10.66
C LEU A 192 23.67 -35.21 9.18
N THR A 193 24.63 -34.92 8.28
CA THR A 193 24.99 -35.63 7.03
C THR A 193 24.90 -34.86 5.69
N ASN A 194 26.06 -34.89 4.99
CA ASN A 194 26.27 -35.19 3.55
C ASN A 194 25.72 -34.20 2.50
N ASP A 195 26.31 -34.00 1.33
CA ASP A 195 27.58 -34.36 0.67
C ASP A 195 27.67 -33.44 -0.58
N SER A 196 28.86 -33.32 -1.14
CA SER A 196 29.15 -32.56 -2.36
C SER A 196 28.61 -33.28 -3.61
N THR A 197 28.25 -32.55 -4.67
CA THR A 197 28.66 -32.86 -6.06
C THR A 197 28.18 -31.81 -7.05
N ALA A 198 29.03 -31.58 -8.05
CA ALA A 198 28.89 -30.67 -9.17
C ALA A 198 28.05 -31.27 -10.31
N GLY A 199 27.43 -30.41 -11.13
CA GLY A 199 26.87 -30.77 -12.43
C GLY A 199 25.78 -29.81 -12.92
N SER A 200 26.11 -28.96 -13.89
CA SER A 200 25.14 -28.32 -14.82
C SER A 200 25.08 -29.14 -16.12
N PRO A 201 24.23 -28.82 -17.12
CA PRO A 201 22.87 -28.27 -17.12
C PRO A 201 21.89 -29.19 -17.90
N ALA A 202 20.57 -29.09 -17.68
CA ALA A 202 19.59 -29.50 -18.69
C ALA A 202 18.23 -28.85 -18.46
N CYS A 203 17.71 -28.28 -19.53
CA CYS A 203 16.38 -27.74 -19.66
C CYS A 203 15.35 -28.88 -19.70
N SER A 204 14.35 -28.84 -18.83
CA SER A 204 13.06 -29.48 -19.10
C SER A 204 11.98 -28.83 -18.25
N SER A 205 11.09 -28.14 -18.98
CA SER A 205 9.81 -27.62 -18.54
C SER A 205 8.93 -28.74 -18.00
N ALA A 206 8.57 -28.66 -16.73
CA ALA A 206 7.42 -29.37 -16.16
C ALA A 206 6.45 -28.31 -15.59
N PRO A 207 5.15 -28.41 -15.88
CA PRO A 207 4.17 -27.45 -15.40
C PRO A 207 4.04 -27.60 -13.89
N SER A 208 4.35 -26.53 -13.18
CA SER A 208 4.04 -26.40 -11.77
C SER A 208 2.53 -26.54 -11.59
N THR A 209 2.10 -27.67 -11.05
CA THR A 209 0.76 -27.86 -10.53
C THR A 209 0.52 -26.74 -9.52
N SER A 210 -0.41 -25.86 -9.86
CA SER A 210 -0.89 -24.80 -8.99
C SER A 210 -1.48 -25.45 -7.75
N SER A 211 -0.68 -25.54 -6.68
CA SER A 211 -1.23 -25.82 -5.37
C SER A 211 -2.20 -24.68 -5.10
N ARG A 212 -3.50 -24.96 -5.19
CA ARG A 212 -4.54 -24.11 -4.63
C ARG A 212 -4.22 -23.96 -3.15
N GLN A 213 -3.44 -22.93 -2.83
CA GLN A 213 -3.29 -22.46 -1.48
C GLN A 213 -4.70 -22.02 -1.09
N TYR A 214 -5.36 -22.83 -0.28
CA TYR A 214 -6.57 -22.42 0.43
C TYR A 214 -6.34 -21.01 0.92
N THR A 215 -7.16 -20.09 0.41
CA THR A 215 -7.10 -18.66 0.70
C THR A 215 -7.39 -18.50 2.19
N ARG A 216 -6.35 -18.61 3.00
CA ARG A 216 -6.39 -18.23 4.40
C ARG A 216 -6.93 -16.81 4.38
N GLN A 217 -8.14 -16.59 4.90
CA GLN A 217 -8.80 -15.29 4.92
C GLN A 217 -7.78 -14.26 5.42
N ARG A 218 -7.16 -13.55 4.48
CA ARG A 218 -6.16 -12.55 4.81
C ARG A 218 -6.97 -11.41 5.37
N ILE A 219 -6.82 -11.17 6.66
CA ILE A 219 -7.40 -9.99 7.31
C ILE A 219 -7.04 -8.78 6.45
N THR A 220 -8.06 -8.11 5.89
CA THR A 220 -7.89 -6.90 5.10
C THR A 220 -7.36 -5.81 6.03
N ARG A 221 -6.07 -5.49 5.90
CA ARG A 221 -5.46 -4.43 6.71
C ARG A 221 -5.71 -3.08 6.03
N VAL A 222 -6.44 -2.23 6.75
CA VAL A 222 -6.62 -0.83 6.37
C VAL A 222 -5.36 -0.05 6.74
N ASN A 223 -4.85 0.75 5.81
CA ASN A 223 -3.72 1.66 6.02
C ASN A 223 -4.19 3.12 6.02
N LEU A 224 -3.36 4.02 6.54
CA LEU A 224 -3.63 5.46 6.52
C LEU A 224 -3.88 6.00 5.09
N ARG A 225 -3.20 5.45 4.08
CA ARG A 225 -3.42 5.84 2.67
C ARG A 225 -4.85 5.58 2.20
N ASP A 226 -5.50 4.52 2.68
CA ASP A 226 -6.89 4.20 2.29
C ASP A 226 -7.85 5.23 2.89
N LEU A 227 -7.59 5.64 4.12
CA LEU A 227 -8.39 6.67 4.80
C LEU A 227 -8.19 8.04 4.15
N ILE A 228 -6.96 8.41 3.78
CA ILE A 228 -6.68 9.65 3.05
C ILE A 228 -7.43 9.65 1.72
N PHE A 229 -7.33 8.57 0.94
CA PHE A 229 -8.03 8.44 -0.33
C PHE A 229 -9.56 8.54 -0.19
N TYR A 230 -10.12 7.93 0.86
CA TYR A 230 -11.54 8.08 1.17
C TYR A 230 -11.92 9.54 1.46
N MET A 231 -11.14 10.20 2.32
CA MET A 231 -11.39 11.59 2.74
C MET A 231 -11.26 12.59 1.60
N GLU A 232 -10.39 12.34 0.63
CA GLU A 232 -10.26 13.19 -0.57
C GLU A 232 -11.51 13.16 -1.46
N GLN A 233 -12.23 12.03 -1.50
CA GLN A 233 -13.42 11.88 -2.34
C GLN A 233 -14.70 12.40 -1.68
N GLU A 234 -14.75 12.39 -0.35
CA GLU A 234 -15.96 12.74 0.39
C GLU A 234 -16.05 14.25 0.60
N ARG A 235 -17.12 14.88 0.09
CA ARG A 235 -17.31 16.34 0.09
C ARG A 235 -17.12 17.00 1.46
N GLU A 236 -17.51 16.31 2.52
CA GLU A 236 -17.47 16.84 3.89
C GLU A 236 -16.07 16.78 4.51
N THR A 237 -15.23 15.84 4.08
CA THR A 237 -13.90 15.61 4.67
C THR A 237 -12.75 16.05 3.76
N ALA A 238 -13.02 16.32 2.47
CA ALA A 238 -12.07 16.76 1.46
C ALA A 238 -11.37 18.10 1.80
N HIS A 239 -12.02 18.95 2.59
CA HIS A 239 -11.45 20.22 3.07
C HIS A 239 -11.27 20.24 4.60
N SER A 240 -11.33 19.08 5.24
CA SER A 240 -11.19 19.00 6.69
C SER A 240 -9.75 19.22 7.14
N LEU A 241 -9.60 19.86 8.30
CA LEU A 241 -8.30 20.02 8.96
C LEU A 241 -7.68 18.66 9.34
N LEU A 242 -8.51 17.62 9.49
CA LEU A 242 -8.07 16.25 9.71
C LEU A 242 -7.30 15.71 8.48
N LEU A 243 -7.83 15.92 7.27
CA LEU A 243 -7.16 15.52 6.03
C LEU A 243 -5.82 16.26 5.87
N TYR A 244 -5.83 17.57 6.09
CA TYR A 244 -4.62 18.38 6.00
C TYR A 244 -3.52 17.87 6.94
N ARG A 245 -3.86 17.54 8.19
CA ARG A 245 -2.91 16.95 9.15
C ARG A 245 -2.46 15.54 8.75
N ALA A 246 -3.30 14.77 8.08
CA ALA A 246 -2.95 13.42 7.62
C ALA A 246 -1.96 13.45 6.45
N LEU A 247 -2.04 14.47 5.57
CA LEU A 247 -1.13 14.65 4.42
C LEU A 247 0.27 15.15 4.82
N LEU A 248 0.41 15.77 5.99
CA LEU A 248 1.69 16.30 6.50
C LEU A 248 2.55 15.25 7.24
N LYS A 249 2.11 13.99 7.30
CA LYS A 249 2.83 12.88 7.93
C LYS A 249 3.44 11.94 6.90
#